data_AF-A0AAV7RRU9-F1
#
_entry.id   AF-A0AAV7RRU9-F1
#
_cell.length_a   1.000
_cell.length_b   1.000
_cell.length_c   1.000
_cell.angle_alpha   90.00
_cell.angle_beta   90.00
_cell.angle_gamma   90.00
#
_symmetry.space_group_name_H-M   'P 1'
#
loop_
_entity.id
_entity.type
_entity.pdbx_description
1 polymer ?
#
loop_
_entity_poly.entity_id
_entity_poly.type
_entity_poly.pdbx_seq_one_letter_code
_entity_poly.pdbx_strand_id
1 'polypeptide(L)' 'VGKTTLVQKTVESLKSSAIPVVGFYTEEVRQSGKRIGFDVVTLSGRRGTLSRI' A
#
# COMPACT_ATOMS: atom_id res chain seq x y z
N VAL A 1 10.13 8.52 4.91
CA VAL A 1 8.95 9.19 4.32
C VAL A 1 9.16 9.26 2.81
N GLY A 2 8.16 8.96 1.97
CA GLY A 2 8.25 9.06 0.49
C GLY A 2 8.17 7.76 -0.32
N LYS A 3 8.36 6.58 0.29
CA LYS A 3 8.29 5.29 -0.44
C LYS A 3 6.90 4.99 -1.01
N THR A 4 5.86 5.08 -0.17
CA THR A 4 4.48 4.85 -0.60
C THR A 4 4.06 5.83 -1.69
N THR A 5 4.44 7.10 -1.55
CA THR A 5 4.18 8.14 -2.55
C THR A 5 4.89 7.83 -3.89
N LEU A 6 6.14 7.40 -3.86
CA LEU A 6 6.88 7.00 -5.06
C LEU A 6 6.18 5.81 -5.74
N VAL A 7 5.87 4.76 -4.99
CA VAL A 7 5.16 3.58 -5.49
C VAL A 7 3.83 3.96 -6.13
N GLN A 8 3.03 4.81 -5.48
CA GLN A 8 1.75 5.28 -6.00
C GLN A 8 1.91 6.03 -7.34
N LYS A 9 2.85 6.99 -7.40
CA LYS A 9 3.13 7.75 -8.64
C LYS A 9 3.63 6.86 -9.77
N THR A 10 4.51 5.89 -9.47
CA THR A 10 5.00 4.94 -10.47
C THR A 10 3.86 4.07 -11.01
N VAL A 11 2.99 3.56 -10.13
CA VAL A 11 1.82 2.76 -10.53
C VAL A 11 0.87 3.58 -11.39
N GLU A 12 0.63 4.84 -11.06
CA GLU A 12 -0.21 5.74 -11.84
C GLU A 12 0.36 5.97 -13.25
N SER A 13 1.66 6.22 -13.37
CA SER A 13 2.34 6.37 -14.67
C SER A 13 2.32 5.10 -15.54
N LEU A 14 2.46 3.93 -14.92
CA LEU A 14 2.35 2.65 -15.62
C LEU A 14 0.91 2.38 -16.10
N LYS A 15 -0.09 2.68 -15.25
CA LYS A 15 -1.52 2.58 -15.62
C LYS A 15 -1.87 3.52 -16.76
N SER A 16 -1.37 4.76 -16.77
CA SER A 16 -1.60 5.69 -17.89
C SER A 16 -0.98 5.21 -19.20
N SER A 17 0.02 4.34 -19.13
CA SER A 17 0.66 3.70 -20.29
C SER A 17 -0.01 2.37 -20.69
N ALA A 18 -1.17 2.05 -20.12
CA ALA A 18 -1.88 0.78 -20.29
C ALA A 18 -1.05 -0.47 -19.93
N ILE A 19 -0.01 -0.31 -19.11
CA ILE A 19 0.82 -1.42 -18.62
C ILE A 19 0.10 -2.05 -17.42
N PRO A 20 -0.21 -3.35 -17.46
CA PRO A 20 -0.84 -4.03 -16.32
C PRO A 20 0.15 -4.07 -15.15
N VAL A 21 -0.29 -3.62 -13.97
CA VAL A 21 0.51 -3.63 -12.75
C VAL A 21 -0.23 -4.39 -11.65
N VAL A 22 0.47 -5.35 -11.05
CA VAL A 22 0.01 -6.12 -9.90
C VAL A 22 1.00 -5.98 -8.76
N GLY A 23 0.50 -6.01 -7.52
CA GLY A 23 1.33 -5.87 -6.34
C GLY A 23 0.58 -5.29 -5.17
N PHE A 24 1.33 -4.97 -4.12
CA PHE A 24 0.81 -4.39 -2.89
C PHE A 24 1.86 -3.52 -2.21
N TYR A 25 1.40 -2.71 -1.27
CA TYR A 25 2.25 -1.97 -0.34
C TYR A 25 1.71 -2.16 1.08
N THR A 26 2.55 -1.93 2.09
CA THR A 26 2.16 -2.04 3.50
C THR A 26 1.81 -0.68 4.08
N GLU A 27 0.73 -0.60 4.84
CA GLU A 27 0.38 0.57 5.63
C GLU A 27 0.52 0.27 7.13
N GLU A 28 1.11 1.20 7.86
CA GLU A 28 1.17 1.11 9.32
C GLU A 28 -0.22 1.38 9.91
N VAL A 29 -0.72 0.45 10.73
CA VAL A 29 -1.99 0.59 11.43
C VAL A 29 -1.71 1.07 12.85
N ARG A 30 -2.33 2.18 13.23
CA ARG A 30 -2.26 2.74 14.58
C ARG A 30 -3.66 2.83 15.20
N GLN A 31 -3.76 2.51 16.48
CA GLN A 31 -4.97 2.66 17.29
C GLN A 31 -4.57 3.34 18.61
N SER A 32 -5.33 4.36 19.02
CA SER A 32 -5.04 5.13 20.25
C SER A 32 -3.58 5.63 20.32
N GLY A 33 -3.01 6.05 19.19
CA GLY A 33 -1.63 6.53 19.08
C GLY A 33 -0.54 5.45 19.05
N LYS A 34 -0.87 4.18 19.36
CA LYS A 34 0.08 3.06 19.35
C LYS A 34 0.04 2.32 18.01
N ARG A 35 1.20 1.89 17.53
CA ARG A 35 1.29 0.98 16.37
C ARG A 35 0.79 -0.39 16.79
N ILE A 36 -0.24 -0.88 16.12
CA ILE A 36 -0.83 -2.22 16.37
C ILE A 36 -0.46 -3.23 15.28
N GLY A 37 0.11 -2.78 14.16
CA GLY A 37 0.52 -3.68 13.10
C GLY A 37 0.65 -3.04 11.73
N PHE A 38 0.54 -3.88 10.72
CA PHE A 38 0.56 -3.52 9.30
C PHE A 38 -0.56 -4.21 8.54
N ASP A 39 -1.14 -3.47 7.61
CA ASP A 39 -2.04 -4.02 6.60
C ASP A 39 -1.33 -4.06 5.24
N VAL A 40 -1.68 -5.05 4.43
CA VAL A 40 -1.39 -5.09 3.00
C VAL A 40 -2.49 -4.34 2.25
N VAL A 41 -2.10 -3.46 1.33
CA VAL A 41 -3.00 -2.81 0.39
C VAL A 41 -2.55 -3.13 -1.02
N THR A 42 -3.39 -3.84 -1.77
CA THR A 42 -3.13 -4.19 -3.17
C THR A 42 -3.31 -2.97 -4.08
N LEU A 43 -2.67 -2.97 -5.25
CA LEU A 43 -2.86 -1.94 -6.28
C LEU A 43 -4.26 -1.94 -6.92
N SER A 44 -5.06 -2.97 -6.62
CA SER A 44 -6.49 -3.09 -6.93
C SER A 44 -7.42 -2.59 -5.81
N GLY A 45 -6.88 -2.00 -4.73
CA GLY A 45 -7.67 -1.42 -3.63
C GLY A 45 -8.13 -2.41 -2.56
N ARG A 46 -7.87 -3.71 -2.70
CA ARG A 46 -8.13 -4.71 -1.64
C ARG A 46 -7.16 -4.52 -0.49
N ARG A 47 -7.65 -4.63 0.74
CA ARG A 47 -6.87 -4.53 1.98
C ARG A 47 -6.99 -5.82 2.81
N GLY A 48 -5.91 -6.22 3.47
CA GLY A 48 -5.89 -7.35 4.38
C GLY A 48 -4.86 -7.17 5.49
N THR A 49 -5.01 -7.89 6.60
CA THR A 49 -4.05 -7.86 7.70
C THR A 49 -2.75 -8.59 7.31
N LEU A 50 -1.60 -7.94 7.51
CA LEU A 50 -0.29 -8.59 7.34
C LEU A 50 0.23 -9.15 8.66
N SER A 51 0.29 -8.29 9.68
CA SER A 51 0.82 -8.61 10.99
C SER A 51 0.20 -7.67 12.00
N ARG A 52 -0.47 -8.22 13.01
CA ARG A 52 -1.04 -7.51 14.16
C ARG A 52 -0.67 -8.30 15.42
N ILE A 53 -0.61 -7.59 16.55
CA ILE A 53 -0.37 -8.14 17.89
C ILE A 53 -1.67 -8.07 18.67
#